data_AF-A0A1V9B4U1-F1
#
_entry.id   AF-A0A1V9B4U1-F1
#
_cell.length_a   1.000
_cell.length_b   1.000
_cell.length_c   1.000
_cell.angle_alpha   90.00
_cell.angle_beta   90.00
_cell.angle_gamma   90.00
#
_symmetry.space_group_name_H-M   'P 1'
#
loop_
_entity.id
_entity.type
_entity.pdbx_description
1 polymer ?
#
loop_
_entity_poly.entity_id
_entity_poly.type
_entity_poly.pdbx_seq_one_letter_code
_entity_poly.pdbx_strand_id
1 'polypeptide(L)'
;MNVPRKPNVTKIQSTYVSEQEEKKRKTSKRRRVVAVRLAFWASLFTVFASALLYALHLQAKTIDGKTAEKQRLKEELAKLERQEKQLKEEMKKLHDDDYIAELARKKYYLSKDGEIIFVLPEK
;
A
#
# COMPACT_ATOMS: atom_id res chain seq x y z
N MET A 1 -45.10 29.60 34.59
CA MET A 1 -44.31 30.86 34.66
C MET A 1 -43.39 30.77 35.87
N ASN A 2 -42.07 30.85 35.70
CA ASN A 2 -41.11 30.73 36.81
C ASN A 2 -40.57 32.12 37.18
N VAL A 3 -40.86 32.59 38.39
CA VAL A 3 -40.47 33.92 38.87
C VAL A 3 -39.07 33.84 39.48
N PRO A 4 -38.10 34.67 39.07
CA PRO A 4 -36.75 34.63 39.63
C PRO A 4 -36.75 35.11 41.08
N ARG A 5 -36.30 34.25 42.01
CA ARG A 5 -36.15 34.58 43.43
C ARG A 5 -35.02 35.60 43.61
N LYS A 6 -35.34 36.76 44.21
CA LYS A 6 -34.34 37.76 44.60
C LYS A 6 -33.57 37.28 45.83
N PRO A 7 -32.22 37.32 45.83
CA PRO A 7 -31.43 36.95 46.99
C PRO A 7 -31.58 37.98 48.12
N ASN A 8 -31.65 37.50 49.37
CA ASN A 8 -31.94 38.28 50.58
C ASN A 8 -30.72 38.98 51.21
N VAL A 9 -29.66 39.23 50.43
CA VAL A 9 -28.41 39.84 50.92
C VAL A 9 -27.90 40.86 49.90
N THR A 10 -27.67 42.08 50.36
CA THR A 10 -27.17 43.19 49.53
C THR A 10 -25.66 43.09 49.40
N LYS A 11 -25.15 43.12 48.16
CA LYS A 11 -23.71 43.15 47.91
C LYS A 11 -23.08 44.43 48.47
N ILE A 12 -21.90 44.30 49.08
CA ILE A 12 -21.12 45.44 49.56
C ILE A 12 -20.71 46.31 48.36
N GLN A 13 -21.20 47.54 48.32
CA GLN A 13 -20.85 48.52 47.29
C GLN A 13 -19.49 49.14 47.63
N SER A 14 -18.41 48.45 47.27
CA SER A 14 -17.03 48.92 47.43
C SER A 14 -16.31 48.89 46.09
N THR A 15 -15.53 49.95 45.83
CA THR A 15 -14.68 50.08 44.63
C THR A 15 -13.75 48.87 44.45
N TYR A 16 -13.24 48.31 45.55
CA TYR A 16 -12.40 47.12 45.54
C TYR A 16 -13.14 45.87 45.03
N VAL A 17 -14.39 45.68 45.46
CA VAL A 17 -15.23 44.53 45.04
C VAL A 17 -15.59 44.65 43.56
N SER A 18 -15.93 45.86 43.09
CA SER A 18 -16.19 46.09 41.66
C SER A 18 -14.95 45.85 40.79
N GLU A 19 -13.77 46.30 41.22
CA GLU A 19 -12.53 46.04 40.48
C GLU A 19 -12.18 44.55 40.41
N GLN A 20 -12.39 43.80 41.50
CA GLN A 20 -12.21 42.35 41.50
C GLN A 20 -13.20 41.65 40.57
N GLU A 21 -14.47 42.04 40.58
CA GLU A 21 -15.47 41.49 39.66
C GLU A 21 -15.12 41.78 38.20
N GLU A 22 -14.63 42.98 37.88
CA GLU A 22 -14.17 43.32 36.54
C GLU A 22 -12.94 42.50 36.11
N LYS A 23 -11.94 42.35 36.99
CA LYS A 23 -10.76 41.53 36.72
C LYS A 23 -11.16 40.08 36.45
N LYS A 24 -12.06 39.50 37.26
CA LYS A 24 -12.61 38.15 37.06
C LYS A 24 -13.42 38.02 35.76
N ARG A 25 -14.21 39.04 35.40
CA ARG A 25 -14.95 39.09 34.13
C ARG A 25 -14.02 39.21 32.92
N LYS A 26 -12.93 39.99 33.01
CA LYS A 26 -11.94 40.13 31.94
C LYS A 26 -11.15 38.84 31.74
N THR A 27 -10.73 38.17 32.82
CA THR A 27 -10.01 36.89 32.72
C THR A 27 -10.90 35.75 32.23
N SER A 28 -12.17 35.68 32.66
CA SER A 28 -13.10 34.66 32.15
C SER A 28 -13.43 34.85 30.67
N LYS A 29 -13.61 36.10 30.21
CA LYS A 29 -13.76 36.43 28.78
C LYS A 29 -12.52 36.02 27.98
N ARG A 30 -11.31 36.36 28.46
CA ARG A 30 -10.05 35.96 27.81
C ARG A 30 -9.91 34.45 27.71
N ARG A 31 -10.19 33.71 28.79
CA ARG A 31 -10.17 32.24 28.81
C ARG A 31 -11.16 31.64 27.81
N ARG A 32 -12.36 32.19 27.71
CA ARG A 32 -13.38 31.74 26.74
C ARG A 32 -12.91 31.94 25.29
N VAL A 33 -12.33 33.10 24.97
CA VAL A 33 -11.81 33.37 23.62
C VAL A 33 -10.67 32.42 23.26
N VAL A 34 -9.74 32.18 24.20
CA VAL A 34 -8.63 31.24 23.99
C VAL A 34 -9.15 29.80 23.82
N ALA A 35 -10.11 29.37 24.63
CA ALA A 35 -10.70 28.03 24.53
C ALA A 35 -11.43 27.82 23.19
N VAL A 36 -12.18 28.82 22.71
CA VAL A 36 -12.85 28.76 21.40
C VAL A 36 -11.83 28.70 20.26
N ARG A 37 -10.75 29.49 20.35
CA ARG A 37 -9.67 29.47 19.35
C ARG A 37 -8.95 28.12 19.33
N LEU A 38 -8.66 27.53 20.49
CA LEU A 38 -8.06 26.21 20.61
C LEU A 38 -9.00 25.12 20.07
N ALA A 39 -10.30 25.20 20.36
CA ALA A 39 -11.29 24.26 19.84
C ALA A 39 -11.38 24.31 18.30
N PHE A 40 -11.28 25.50 17.71
CA PHE A 40 -11.22 25.65 16.26
C PHE A 40 -9.99 24.96 15.65
N TRP A 41 -8.81 25.21 16.22
CA TRP A 41 -7.57 24.56 15.76
C TRP A 41 -7.58 23.05 15.98
N ALA A 42 -8.12 22.57 17.10
CA ALA A 42 -8.27 21.15 17.38
C ALA A 42 -9.23 20.47 16.38
N SER A 43 -10.34 21.12 16.05
CA SER A 43 -11.28 20.64 15.03
C SER A 43 -10.60 20.52 13.67
N LEU A 44 -9.87 21.57 13.24
CA LEU A 44 -9.13 21.56 11.98
C LEU A 44 -8.08 20.44 11.95
N PHE A 45 -7.34 20.27 13.04
CA PHE A 45 -6.34 19.19 13.15
C PHE A 45 -6.99 17.80 13.09
N THR A 46 -8.18 17.64 13.67
CA THR A 46 -8.92 16.38 13.65
C THR A 46 -9.38 16.03 12.23
N VAL A 47 -9.86 17.01 11.47
CA VAL A 47 -10.22 16.83 10.05
C VAL A 47 -8.99 16.49 9.21
N PHE A 48 -7.86 17.14 9.47
CA PHE A 48 -6.62 16.84 8.75
C PHE A 48 -6.09 15.44 9.08
N ALA A 49 -6.08 15.07 10.36
CA ALA A 49 -5.65 13.75 10.82
C ALA A 49 -6.55 12.63 10.26
N SER A 50 -7.87 12.85 10.21
CA SER A 50 -8.77 11.86 9.60
C SER A 50 -8.50 11.70 8.11
N ALA A 51 -8.32 12.78 7.35
CA ALA A 51 -7.96 12.72 5.93
C ALA A 51 -6.66 11.94 5.68
N LEU A 52 -5.63 12.15 6.51
CA LEU A 52 -4.38 11.37 6.46
C LEU A 52 -4.61 9.89 6.74
N LEU A 53 -5.40 9.55 7.77
CA LEU A 53 -5.74 8.17 8.08
C LEU A 53 -6.52 7.50 6.94
N TYR A 54 -7.47 8.20 6.32
CA TYR A 54 -8.19 7.71 5.14
C TYR A 54 -7.24 7.44 3.97
N ALA A 55 -6.32 8.36 3.69
CA ALA A 55 -5.33 8.21 2.63
C ALA A 55 -4.40 7.01 2.88
N LEU A 56 -3.93 6.83 4.12
CA LEU A 56 -3.11 5.68 4.51
C LEU A 56 -3.88 4.36 4.39
N HIS A 57 -5.16 4.34 4.79
CA HIS A 57 -5.98 3.15 4.69
C HIS A 57 -6.24 2.74 3.23
N LEU A 58 -6.41 3.73 2.34
CA LEU A 58 -6.56 3.49 0.91
C LEU A 58 -5.25 2.97 0.29
N GLN A 59 -4.11 3.53 0.69
CA GLN A 59 -2.78 3.09 0.24
C GLN A 59 -2.44 1.67 0.74
N ALA A 60 -2.77 1.32 1.98
CA ALA A 60 -2.55 -0.01 2.53
C ALA A 60 -3.19 -1.11 1.66
N LYS A 61 -4.45 -0.91 1.22
CA LYS A 61 -5.12 -1.84 0.31
C LYS A 61 -4.44 -1.96 -1.05
N THR A 62 -3.80 -0.89 -1.54
CA THR A 62 -3.04 -0.95 -2.80
C THR A 62 -1.69 -1.65 -2.68
N ILE A 63 -1.13 -1.73 -1.47
CA ILE A 63 0.17 -2.38 -1.25
C ILE A 63 0.03 -3.90 -1.34
N ASP A 64 -1.00 -4.48 -0.72
CA ASP A 64 -1.20 -5.94 -0.75
C ASP A 64 -1.40 -6.45 -2.19
N GLY A 65 -2.24 -5.78 -2.98
CA GLY A 65 -2.42 -6.12 -4.40
C GLY A 65 -1.12 -6.03 -5.21
N LYS A 66 -0.35 -4.96 -5.02
CA LYS A 66 0.94 -4.75 -5.72
C LYS A 66 2.00 -5.77 -5.30
N THR A 67 2.00 -6.24 -4.05
CA THR A 67 2.97 -7.27 -3.61
C THR A 67 2.68 -8.62 -4.26
N ALA A 68 1.42 -9.04 -4.30
CA ALA A 68 1.00 -10.28 -4.96
C ALA A 68 1.26 -10.25 -6.47
N GLU A 69 0.94 -9.14 -7.13
CA GLU A 69 1.22 -8.94 -8.55
C GLU A 69 2.72 -8.96 -8.84
N LYS A 70 3.53 -8.26 -8.04
CA LYS A 70 4.99 -8.28 -8.16
C LYS A 70 5.56 -9.68 -8.00
N GLN A 71 4.98 -10.50 -7.12
CA GLN A 71 5.43 -11.87 -6.91
C GLN A 71 5.08 -12.78 -8.09
N ARG A 72 3.86 -12.65 -8.65
CA ARG A 72 3.46 -13.34 -9.88
C ARG A 72 4.35 -12.96 -11.07
N LEU A 73 4.60 -11.67 -11.29
CA LEU A 73 5.49 -11.24 -12.38
C LEU A 73 6.92 -11.77 -12.20
N LYS A 74 7.43 -11.87 -10.97
CA LYS A 74 8.75 -12.47 -10.71
C LYS A 74 8.81 -13.94 -11.07
N GLU A 75 7.77 -14.70 -10.73
CA GLU A 75 7.66 -16.12 -11.09
C GLU A 75 7.57 -16.31 -12.60
N GLU A 76 6.77 -15.49 -13.27
CA GLU A 76 6.61 -15.51 -14.72
C GLU A 76 7.93 -15.17 -15.43
N LEU A 77 8.64 -14.13 -14.96
CA LEU A 77 9.95 -13.75 -15.47
C LEU A 77 10.97 -14.89 -15.29
N ALA A 78 11.01 -15.51 -14.11
CA ALA A 78 11.91 -16.65 -13.86
C ALA A 78 11.57 -17.86 -14.75
N LYS A 79 10.29 -18.08 -15.08
CA LYS A 79 9.87 -19.12 -16.02
C LYS A 79 10.33 -18.79 -17.46
N LEU A 80 10.10 -17.56 -17.89
CA LEU A 80 10.52 -17.06 -19.21
C LEU A 80 12.04 -17.13 -19.39
N GLU A 81 12.84 -16.74 -18.40
CA GLU A 81 14.31 -16.86 -18.46
C GLU A 81 14.78 -18.31 -18.57
N ARG A 82 14.11 -19.24 -17.88
CA ARG A 82 14.41 -20.68 -18.03
C ARG A 82 14.09 -21.18 -19.42
N GLN A 83 12.94 -20.78 -19.97
CA GLN A 83 12.55 -21.13 -21.33
C GLN A 83 13.53 -20.54 -22.35
N GLU A 84 13.94 -19.29 -22.17
CA GLU A 84 14.92 -18.64 -23.03
C GLU A 84 16.26 -19.37 -23.01
N LYS A 85 16.75 -19.78 -21.83
CA LYS A 85 17.98 -20.58 -21.70
C LYS A 85 17.85 -21.93 -22.39
N GLN A 86 16.75 -22.65 -22.17
CA GLN A 86 16.50 -23.94 -22.82
C GLN A 86 16.46 -23.79 -24.34
N LEU A 87 15.73 -22.80 -24.86
CA LEU A 87 15.65 -22.53 -26.29
C LEU A 87 17.00 -22.11 -26.87
N LYS A 88 17.82 -21.34 -26.15
CA LYS A 88 19.18 -21.00 -26.58
C LYS A 88 20.09 -22.23 -26.63
N GLU A 89 19.99 -23.13 -25.66
CA GLU A 89 20.73 -24.39 -25.66
C GLU A 89 20.28 -25.31 -26.79
N GLU A 90 18.97 -25.42 -27.04
CA GLU A 90 18.42 -26.16 -28.18
C GLU A 90 18.89 -25.56 -29.49
N MET A 91 18.86 -24.23 -29.65
CA MET A 91 19.36 -23.56 -30.85
C MET A 91 20.84 -23.87 -31.06
N LYS A 92 21.66 -23.83 -29.99
CA LYS A 92 23.09 -24.18 -30.07
C LYS A 92 23.29 -25.64 -30.49
N LYS A 93 22.49 -26.57 -29.95
CA LYS A 93 22.51 -27.97 -30.36
C LYS A 93 22.08 -28.15 -31.81
N LEU A 94 21.03 -27.45 -32.25
CA LEU A 94 20.57 -27.48 -33.64
C LEU A 94 21.58 -26.87 -34.63
N HIS A 95 22.49 -26.00 -34.17
CA HIS A 95 23.59 -25.47 -34.98
C HIS A 95 24.81 -26.41 -35.05
N ASP A 96 24.79 -27.54 -34.35
CA ASP A 96 25.85 -28.54 -34.36
C ASP A 96 25.50 -29.66 -35.37
N ASP A 97 26.35 -29.85 -36.37
CA ASP A 97 26.17 -30.82 -37.45
C ASP A 97 26.07 -32.26 -36.91
N ASP A 98 26.78 -32.59 -35.82
CA ASP A 98 26.74 -33.91 -35.20
C ASP A 98 25.37 -34.19 -34.56
N TYR A 99 24.78 -33.18 -33.92
CA TYR A 99 23.45 -33.28 -33.33
C TYR A 99 22.35 -33.34 -34.41
N ILE A 100 22.50 -32.62 -35.53
CA ILE A 100 21.60 -32.77 -36.69
C ILE A 100 21.68 -34.18 -37.26
N ALA A 101 22.87 -34.74 -37.40
CA ALA A 101 23.06 -36.12 -37.89
C ALA A 101 22.44 -37.16 -36.95
N GLU A 102 22.57 -36.99 -35.63
CA GLU A 102 21.91 -37.83 -34.63
C GLU A 102 20.38 -37.72 -34.68
N LEU A 103 19.86 -36.49 -34.81
CA LEU A 103 18.43 -36.24 -34.95
C LEU A 103 17.87 -36.86 -36.24
N ALA A 104 18.60 -36.76 -37.35
CA ALA A 104 18.25 -37.37 -38.63
C ALA A 104 18.22 -38.90 -38.54
N ARG A 105 19.20 -39.51 -37.88
CA ARG A 105 19.21 -40.96 -37.58
C ARG A 105 18.01 -41.38 -36.74
N LYS A 106 17.72 -40.64 -35.67
CA LYS A 106 16.69 -41.00 -34.68
C LYS A 106 15.25 -40.75 -35.16
N LYS A 107 15.00 -39.66 -35.90
CA LYS A 107 13.64 -39.26 -36.33
C LYS A 107 13.31 -39.59 -37.77
N TYR A 108 14.32 -39.62 -38.63
CA TYR A 108 14.14 -39.77 -40.07
C TYR A 108 14.80 -41.04 -40.62
N TYR A 109 15.34 -41.90 -39.75
CA TYR A 109 16.01 -43.15 -40.12
C TYR A 109 17.09 -42.93 -41.20
N LEU A 110 17.81 -41.82 -41.13
CA LEU A 110 18.91 -41.53 -42.05
C LEU A 110 20.14 -42.34 -41.64
N SER A 111 20.71 -43.15 -42.53
CA SER A 111 21.98 -43.85 -42.30
C SER A 111 23.03 -43.44 -43.34
N LYS A 112 24.32 -43.54 -42.98
CA LYS A 112 25.41 -43.33 -43.93
C LYS A 112 25.60 -44.58 -44.82
N ASP A 113 26.28 -44.42 -45.95
CA ASP A 113 26.63 -45.53 -46.84
C ASP A 113 27.36 -46.63 -46.06
N GLY A 114 26.77 -47.82 -46.02
CA GLY A 114 27.27 -49.00 -45.30
C GLY A 114 26.65 -49.27 -43.91
N GLU A 115 25.77 -48.40 -43.40
CA GLU A 115 25.04 -48.62 -42.14
C GLU A 115 23.68 -49.34 -42.38
N ILE A 116 23.30 -50.29 -41.51
CA ILE A 116 22.02 -51.05 -41.58
C ILE A 116 21.11 -50.61 -40.44
N ILE A 117 19.87 -50.21 -40.74
CA ILE A 117 18.88 -49.74 -39.76
C ILE A 117 18.01 -50.90 -39.27
N PHE A 118 17.96 -51.12 -37.95
CA PHE A 118 17.07 -52.09 -37.33
C PHE A 118 15.88 -51.38 -36.68
N VAL A 119 14.66 -51.60 -37.21
CA VAL A 119 13.42 -51.13 -36.58
C VAL A 119 12.87 -52.26 -35.72
N LEU A 120 12.94 -52.10 -34.40
CA LEU A 120 12.34 -53.05 -33.47
C LEU A 120 10.81 -52.83 -33.44
N PRO A 121 9.99 -53.89 -33.49
CA PRO A 121 8.55 -53.75 -33.30
C PRO A 121 8.25 -53.21 -31.89
N GLU A 122 7.43 -52.16 -31.80
CA GLU A 122 6.91 -51.71 -30.51
C GLU A 122 6.02 -52.81 -29.91
N LYS A 123 6.16 -53.02 -28.60
CA LYS A 123 5.50 -54.09 -27.85
C LYS A 123 4.06 -53.75 -27.51
#